data_AF-A0A969QMA9-F1
#
_entry.id   AF-A0A969QMA9-F1
#
_cell.length_a   1.000
_cell.length_b   1.000
_cell.length_c   1.000
_cell.angle_alpha   90.00
_cell.angle_beta   90.00
_cell.angle_gamma   90.00
#
_symmetry.space_group_name_H-M   'P 1'
#
loop_
_entity.id
_entity.type
_entity.pdbx_description
1 polymer ?
#
loop_
_entity_poly.entity_id
_entity_poly.type
_entity_poly.pdbx_seq_one_letter_code
_entity_poly.pdbx_strand_id
1 'polypeptide(L)'
;MNTLTRLNPRQVRSISSTEIQPSVSDQENLTHPSSNLLQGIMEGLIDGVMMISAQGELIHANAYALQICQKFILEVTDKETIPLEVWRCCQAVIDSREVFPQQSLTIEDEISSPLGAIRIRVRWLAVEIFLKRAYSSR
;
A
#
# COMPACT_ATOMS: atom_id res chain seq x y z
N MET A 1 36.20 56.49 -6.38
CA MET A 1 35.51 57.29 -7.41
C MET A 1 35.46 56.48 -8.69
N ASN A 2 34.24 56.19 -9.17
CA ASN A 2 33.83 55.76 -10.53
C ASN A 2 34.36 54.39 -11.03
N THR A 3 33.65 53.54 -11.78
CA THR A 3 32.40 53.67 -12.56
C THR A 3 31.85 52.27 -12.89
N LEU A 4 30.52 52.16 -12.97
CA LEU A 4 29.80 51.08 -13.65
C LEU A 4 30.09 51.09 -15.16
N THR A 5 30.28 49.91 -15.77
CA THR A 5 30.01 49.75 -17.21
C THR A 5 29.36 48.41 -17.52
N ARG A 6 28.33 48.51 -18.36
CA ARG A 6 27.31 47.53 -18.76
C ARG A 6 27.82 46.41 -19.68
N LEU A 7 27.03 45.33 -19.68
CA LEU A 7 26.96 44.23 -20.64
C LEU A 7 26.90 44.68 -22.12
N ASN A 8 27.51 43.89 -23.01
CA ASN A 8 27.27 43.89 -24.45
C ASN A 8 27.10 42.45 -24.97
N PRO A 9 25.98 42.09 -25.62
CA PRO A 9 25.71 40.77 -26.15
C PRO A 9 25.99 40.70 -27.66
N ARG A 10 26.85 39.77 -28.08
CA ARG A 10 26.87 39.19 -29.45
C ARG A 10 28.08 38.24 -29.53
N GLN A 11 27.82 36.94 -29.64
CA GLN A 11 28.50 36.04 -30.59
C GLN A 11 27.63 34.80 -30.82
N VAL A 12 26.98 34.78 -31.98
CA VAL A 12 26.49 33.57 -32.63
C VAL A 12 27.72 32.88 -33.23
N ARG A 13 28.02 31.65 -32.81
CA ARG A 13 28.92 30.74 -33.53
C ARG A 13 28.38 29.32 -33.51
N SER A 14 28.33 28.77 -34.71
CA SER A 14 28.01 27.42 -35.14
C SER A 14 28.80 26.32 -34.42
N ILE A 15 28.12 25.23 -34.10
CA ILE A 15 28.65 23.88 -33.81
C ILE A 15 27.59 22.91 -34.38
N SER A 16 27.81 22.32 -35.54
CA SER A 16 28.59 21.10 -35.83
C SER A 16 28.00 19.85 -35.20
N SER A 17 27.57 18.94 -36.07
CA SER A 17 27.04 17.60 -35.82
C SER A 17 27.86 16.85 -34.78
N THR A 18 27.19 16.29 -33.77
CA THR A 18 27.71 15.19 -32.96
C THR A 18 26.52 14.32 -32.59
N GLU A 19 26.58 13.06 -32.99
CA GLU A 19 25.68 11.98 -32.60
C GLU A 19 25.46 11.97 -31.09
N ILE A 20 24.20 12.06 -30.67
CA ILE A 20 23.80 11.71 -29.31
C ILE A 20 23.08 10.36 -29.41
N GLN A 21 23.79 9.32 -29.02
CA GLN A 21 23.24 7.99 -28.75
C GLN A 21 22.19 8.11 -27.63
N PRO A 22 21.02 7.46 -27.74
CA PRO A 22 20.06 7.46 -26.64
C PRO A 22 20.55 6.52 -25.54
N SER A 23 20.85 7.08 -24.37
CA SER A 23 21.13 6.31 -23.16
C SER A 23 20.37 6.90 -21.98
N VAL A 24 19.06 6.66 -21.95
CA VAL A 24 18.34 6.50 -20.70
C VAL A 24 17.43 5.30 -20.89
N SER A 25 17.76 4.25 -20.16
CA SER A 25 16.96 3.05 -20.02
C SER A 25 15.57 3.44 -19.53
N ASP A 26 14.63 3.57 -20.46
CA ASP A 26 13.22 3.36 -20.17
C ASP A 26 13.08 1.91 -19.75
N GLN A 27 13.30 1.65 -18.47
CA GLN A 27 12.65 0.53 -17.83
C GLN A 27 11.17 0.88 -17.83
N GLU A 28 10.49 0.57 -18.94
CA GLU A 28 9.08 0.25 -18.90
C GLU A 28 8.93 -0.88 -17.88
N ASN A 29 8.71 -0.50 -16.62
CA ASN A 29 8.03 -1.35 -15.68
C ASN A 29 6.73 -1.70 -16.39
N LEU A 30 6.67 -2.90 -16.96
CA LEU A 30 5.48 -3.58 -17.40
C LEU A 30 4.61 -3.81 -16.17
N THR A 31 4.07 -2.69 -15.68
CA THR A 31 3.06 -2.64 -14.66
C THR A 31 1.83 -3.11 -15.39
N HIS A 32 1.50 -4.39 -15.22
CA HIS A 32 0.31 -4.95 -15.82
C HIS A 32 -0.86 -4.00 -15.52
N PRO A 33 -1.65 -3.59 -16.52
CA PRO A 33 -2.74 -2.63 -16.31
C PRO A 33 -3.73 -3.09 -15.23
N SER A 34 -3.79 -4.39 -14.96
CA SER A 34 -4.53 -4.99 -13.85
C SER A 34 -4.00 -4.63 -12.45
N SER A 35 -2.68 -4.43 -12.24
CA SER A 35 -2.15 -4.05 -10.93
C SER A 35 -2.47 -2.61 -10.57
N ASN A 36 -2.41 -1.70 -11.55
CA ASN A 36 -2.80 -0.30 -11.36
C ASN A 36 -4.30 -0.14 -11.14
N LEU A 37 -5.13 -0.94 -11.83
CA LEU A 37 -6.57 -0.94 -11.61
C LEU A 37 -6.93 -1.44 -10.20
N LEU A 38 -6.35 -2.56 -9.76
CA LEU A 38 -6.63 -3.12 -8.44
C LEU A 38 -6.22 -2.14 -7.34
N GLN A 39 -5.04 -1.54 -7.45
CA GLN A 39 -4.60 -0.51 -6.51
C GLN A 39 -5.57 0.67 -6.49
N GLY A 40 -5.97 1.18 -7.66
CA GLY A 40 -6.96 2.25 -7.76
C GLY A 40 -8.31 1.90 -7.12
N ILE A 41 -8.78 0.65 -7.28
CA ILE A 41 -10.00 0.15 -6.62
C ILE A 41 -9.82 0.14 -5.10
N MET A 42 -8.70 -0.39 -4.59
CA MET A 42 -8.42 -0.49 -3.15
C MET A 42 -8.32 0.89 -2.49
N GLU A 43 -7.71 1.87 -3.16
CA GLU A 43 -7.63 3.26 -2.68
C GLU A 43 -8.98 3.99 -2.77
N GLY A 44 -9.86 3.59 -3.69
CA GLY A 44 -11.19 4.16 -3.86
C GLY A 44 -12.25 3.62 -2.89
N LEU A 45 -11.92 2.65 -2.05
CA LEU A 45 -12.86 2.09 -1.06
C LEU A 45 -13.16 3.12 0.04
N ILE A 46 -14.45 3.21 0.40
CA ILE A 46 -14.91 4.04 1.52
C ILE A 46 -14.38 3.48 2.84
N ASP A 47 -14.26 2.16 2.94
CA ASP A 47 -13.72 1.47 4.11
C ASP A 47 -12.19 1.43 4.09
N GLY A 48 -11.59 1.44 5.28
CA GLY A 48 -10.16 1.22 5.43
C GLY A 48 -9.86 -0.26 5.22
N VAL A 49 -8.93 -0.57 4.31
CA VAL A 49 -8.49 -1.95 4.07
C VAL A 49 -7.04 -2.11 4.45
N MET A 50 -6.77 -3.15 5.23
CA MET A 50 -5.44 -3.54 5.66
C MET A 50 -5.24 -5.04 5.45
N MET A 51 -4.05 -5.42 5.00
CA MET A 51 -3.62 -6.81 4.88
C MET A 51 -2.38 -7.00 5.74
N ILE A 52 -2.45 -7.97 6.63
CA ILE A 52 -1.43 -8.25 7.64
C ILE A 52 -1.03 -9.72 7.49
N SER A 53 0.27 -10.01 7.57
CA SER A 53 0.78 -11.38 7.58
C SER A 53 0.43 -12.07 8.90
N ALA A 54 0.50 -13.40 8.95
CA ALA A 54 0.31 -14.14 10.20
C ALA A 54 1.39 -13.81 11.25
N GLN A 55 2.50 -13.20 10.83
CA GLN A 55 3.60 -12.76 11.68
C GLN A 55 3.40 -11.33 12.20
N GLY A 56 2.32 -10.65 11.81
CA GLY A 56 2.04 -9.28 12.23
C GLY A 56 2.72 -8.21 11.36
N GLU A 57 3.21 -8.58 10.18
CA GLU A 57 3.79 -7.61 9.25
C GLU A 57 2.70 -6.98 8.38
N LEU A 58 2.73 -5.65 8.26
CA LEU A 58 1.84 -4.94 7.36
C LEU A 58 2.24 -5.21 5.89
N ILE A 59 1.39 -5.93 5.15
CA ILE A 59 1.58 -6.22 3.73
C ILE A 59 1.05 -5.08 2.87
N HIS A 60 -0.12 -4.56 3.22
CA HIS A 60 -0.78 -3.47 2.48
C HIS A 60 -1.75 -2.71 3.38
N ALA A 61 -1.88 -1.41 3.15
CA ALA A 61 -2.98 -0.61 3.66
C ALA A 61 -3.33 0.47 2.64
N ASN A 62 -4.63 0.74 2.45
CA ASN A 62 -5.05 1.92 1.71
C ASN A 62 -4.87 3.18 2.56
N ALA A 63 -4.93 4.36 1.92
CA ALA A 63 -4.72 5.63 2.59
C ALA A 63 -5.68 5.83 3.78
N TYR A 64 -6.93 5.38 3.65
CA TYR A 64 -7.93 5.55 4.70
C TYR A 64 -7.66 4.68 5.93
N ALA A 65 -7.22 3.43 5.77
CA ALA A 65 -6.82 2.57 6.89
C ALA A 65 -5.65 3.17 7.68
N LEU A 66 -4.65 3.74 6.99
CA LEU A 66 -3.53 4.41 7.65
C LEU A 66 -3.98 5.64 8.42
N GLN A 67 -4.87 6.46 7.86
CA GLN A 67 -5.43 7.62 8.54
C GLN A 67 -6.24 7.24 9.79
N ILE A 68 -7.01 6.16 9.73
CA ILE A 68 -7.71 5.61 10.90
C ILE A 68 -6.68 5.27 11.98
N CYS A 69 -5.63 4.50 11.64
CA CYS A 69 -4.64 4.06 12.61
C CYS A 69 -3.91 5.24 13.28
N GLN A 70 -3.52 6.25 12.50
CA GLN A 70 -2.85 7.46 13.01
C GLN A 70 -3.72 8.29 13.96
N LYS A 71 -5.05 8.27 13.77
CA LYS A 71 -5.99 9.10 14.53
C LYS A 71 -6.54 8.39 15.77
N PHE A 72 -6.72 7.08 15.69
CA PHE A 72 -7.43 6.31 16.71
C PHE A 72 -6.53 5.76 17.82
N ILE A 73 -5.23 5.60 17.55
CA ILE A 73 -4.32 4.96 18.49
C ILE A 73 -3.38 6.00 19.08
N LEU A 74 -3.57 6.25 20.38
CA LEU A 74 -2.77 7.18 21.16
C LEU A 74 -1.37 6.63 21.50
N GLU A 75 -1.17 5.32 21.37
CA GLU A 75 0.10 4.64 21.60
C GLU A 75 0.64 4.06 20.29
N VAL A 76 1.24 4.92 19.47
CA VAL A 76 2.06 4.46 18.35
C VAL A 76 3.46 4.28 18.91
N THR A 77 3.88 3.05 19.19
CA THR A 77 5.31 2.79 19.35
C THR A 77 5.95 2.84 17.96
N ASP A 78 7.19 3.35 17.87
CA ASP A 78 7.94 3.53 16.60
C ASP A 78 8.12 2.24 15.76
N LYS A 79 7.64 1.10 16.25
CA LYS A 79 7.75 -0.22 15.64
C LYS A 79 6.41 -0.87 15.29
N GLU A 80 5.28 -0.30 15.73
CA GLU A 80 3.97 -0.92 15.55
C GLU A 80 3.11 -0.10 14.58
N THR A 81 3.12 -0.51 13.31
CA THR A 81 2.21 0.01 12.27
C THR A 81 0.77 -0.44 12.48
N ILE A 82 0.53 -1.37 13.41
CA ILE A 82 -0.75 -2.04 13.62
C ILE A 82 -1.16 -1.87 15.10
N PRO A 83 -2.36 -1.31 15.35
CA PRO A 83 -2.95 -1.20 16.68
C PRO A 83 -3.07 -2.52 17.42
N LEU A 84 -2.87 -2.52 18.75
CA LEU A 84 -3.01 -3.72 19.57
C LEU A 84 -4.40 -4.34 19.48
N GLU A 85 -5.46 -3.53 19.48
CA GLU A 85 -6.85 -3.97 19.37
C GLU A 85 -7.13 -4.64 18.02
N VAL A 86 -6.57 -4.09 16.93
CA VAL A 86 -6.64 -4.69 15.60
C VAL A 86 -5.88 -6.02 15.59
N TRP A 87 -4.68 -6.05 16.14
CA TRP A 87 -3.86 -7.25 16.20
C TRP A 87 -4.51 -8.38 17.00
N ARG A 88 -5.18 -8.07 18.13
CA ARG A 88 -5.94 -9.07 18.92
C ARG A 88 -7.03 -9.76 18.08
N CYS A 89 -7.73 -9.01 17.24
CA CYS A 89 -8.72 -9.58 16.33
C CYS A 89 -8.06 -10.44 15.24
N CYS A 90 -6.90 -10.03 14.72
CA CYS A 90 -6.09 -10.85 13.81
C CYS A 90 -5.66 -12.15 14.46
N GLN A 91 -5.16 -12.11 15.70
CA GLN A 91 -4.73 -13.28 16.45
C GLN A 91 -5.89 -14.26 16.66
N ALA A 92 -7.08 -13.77 17.03
CA ALA A 92 -8.26 -14.63 17.17
C ALA A 92 -8.64 -15.34 15.85
N VAL A 93 -8.49 -14.68 14.70
CA VAL A 93 -8.68 -15.32 13.39
C VAL A 93 -7.57 -16.34 13.13
N ILE A 94 -6.31 -16.05 13.44
CA ILE A 94 -5.17 -16.97 13.29
C ILE A 94 -5.40 -18.24 14.12
N ASP A 95 -5.67 -18.08 15.42
CA ASP A 95 -5.87 -19.18 16.36
C ASP A 95 -7.06 -20.06 15.94
N SER A 96 -8.12 -19.44 15.39
CA SER A 96 -9.28 -20.19 14.90
C SER A 96 -8.95 -21.15 13.75
N ARG A 97 -7.82 -20.96 13.04
CA ARG A 97 -7.42 -21.84 11.93
C ARG A 97 -6.99 -23.21 12.40
N GLU A 98 -6.51 -23.33 13.64
CA GLU A 98 -6.16 -24.63 14.22
C GLU A 98 -7.41 -25.50 14.44
N VAL A 99 -8.52 -24.84 14.80
CA VAL A 99 -9.79 -25.51 15.12
C VAL A 99 -10.69 -25.65 13.90
N PHE A 100 -10.67 -24.66 12.99
CA PHE A 100 -11.55 -24.57 11.82
C PHE A 100 -10.77 -24.29 10.52
N PRO A 101 -9.87 -25.20 10.10
CA PRO A 101 -8.94 -24.96 8.98
C PRO A 101 -9.59 -24.80 7.60
N GLN A 102 -10.86 -25.18 7.44
CA GLN A 102 -11.58 -25.06 6.16
C GLN A 102 -12.72 -24.05 6.19
N GLN A 103 -12.98 -23.40 7.31
CA GLN A 103 -14.07 -22.43 7.42
C GLN A 103 -13.55 -21.01 7.22
N SER A 104 -14.34 -20.21 6.50
CA SER A 104 -14.11 -18.78 6.36
C SER A 104 -14.70 -18.08 7.59
N LEU A 105 -13.94 -18.02 8.68
CA LEU A 105 -14.32 -17.23 9.85
C LEU A 105 -14.12 -15.73 9.57
N THR A 106 -15.09 -14.92 9.94
CA THR A 106 -14.96 -13.46 10.04
C THR A 106 -15.22 -13.06 11.48
N ILE A 107 -14.27 -12.35 12.07
CA ILE A 107 -14.41 -11.73 13.38
C ILE A 107 -14.76 -10.27 13.15
N GLU A 108 -15.77 -9.78 13.86
CA GLU A 108 -16.15 -8.38 13.83
C GLU A 108 -16.07 -7.84 15.24
N ASP A 109 -15.55 -6.62 15.37
CA ASP A 109 -15.45 -5.94 16.66
C ASP A 109 -15.65 -4.44 16.48
N GLU A 110 -15.98 -3.75 17.56
CA GLU A 110 -16.14 -2.30 17.61
C GLU A 110 -15.12 -1.70 18.60
N ILE A 111 -14.09 -1.07 18.05
CA ILE A 111 -13.02 -0.46 18.82
C ILE A 111 -13.42 0.98 19.16
N SER A 112 -13.57 1.25 20.45
CA SER A 112 -13.84 2.60 20.96
C SER A 112 -12.56 3.43 21.00
N SER A 113 -12.65 4.70 20.59
CA SER A 113 -11.58 5.69 20.75
C SER A 113 -12.15 7.05 21.15
N PRO A 114 -11.29 8.01 21.53
CA PRO A 114 -11.71 9.40 21.77
C PRO A 114 -12.38 10.09 20.57
N LEU A 115 -12.16 9.60 19.34
CA LEU A 115 -12.72 10.16 18.11
C LEU A 115 -14.01 9.48 17.65
N GLY A 116 -14.48 8.49 18.41
CA GLY A 116 -15.65 7.67 18.08
C GLY A 116 -15.29 6.19 18.07
N ALA A 117 -16.28 5.37 17.74
CA ALA A 117 -16.12 3.93 17.61
C ALA A 117 -15.89 3.54 16.15
N ILE A 118 -15.01 2.57 15.91
CA ILE A 118 -14.77 1.98 14.59
C ILE A 118 -15.14 0.52 14.62
N ARG A 119 -15.93 0.11 13.63
CA ARG A 119 -16.14 -1.30 13.36
C ARG A 119 -15.00 -1.85 12.52
N ILE A 120 -14.38 -2.91 13.01
CA ILE A 120 -13.41 -3.70 12.26
C ILE A 120 -14.01 -5.05 11.87
N ARG A 121 -13.57 -5.57 10.72
CA ARG A 121 -13.92 -6.91 10.24
C ARG A 121 -12.64 -7.59 9.80
N VAL A 122 -12.30 -8.71 10.43
CA VAL A 122 -11.07 -9.45 10.17
C VAL A 122 -11.43 -10.83 9.65
N ARG A 123 -10.77 -11.23 8.56
CA ARG A 123 -10.94 -12.55 7.95
C ARG A 123 -9.61 -13.06 7.42
N TRP A 124 -9.46 -14.38 7.41
CA TRP A 124 -8.29 -15.00 6.79
C TRP A 124 -8.38 -14.89 5.26
N LEU A 125 -7.31 -14.43 4.61
CA LEU A 125 -7.21 -14.34 3.15
C LEU A 125 -6.22 -15.40 2.64
N ALA A 126 -6.74 -16.48 2.05
CA ALA A 126 -5.91 -17.46 1.36
C ALA A 126 -5.62 -17.00 -0.08
N VAL A 127 -4.41 -16.50 -0.32
CA VAL A 127 -3.99 -16.03 -1.66
C VAL A 127 -3.75 -17.21 -2.64
N GLU A 128 -3.65 -18.44 -2.15
CA GLU A 128 -3.34 -19.62 -2.97
C GLU A 128 -4.49 -20.17 -3.84
N ILE A 129 -5.69 -19.58 -3.82
CA ILE A 129 -6.87 -20.16 -4.48
C ILE A 129 -7.20 -19.44 -5.79
N PHE A 130 -6.33 -19.55 -6.79
CA PHE A 130 -6.74 -19.33 -8.20
C PHE A 130 -6.19 -20.32 -9.22
N LEU A 131 -5.24 -21.20 -8.85
CA LEU A 131 -4.62 -22.12 -9.83
C LEU A 131 -5.27 -23.52 -9.93
N LYS A 132 -6.21 -23.89 -9.06
CA LYS A 132 -6.81 -25.24 -9.08
C LYS A 132 -8.12 -25.41 -9.87
N ARG A 133 -8.76 -24.33 -10.32
CA ARG A 133 -9.97 -24.45 -11.18
C ARG A 133 -9.67 -24.61 -12.68
N ALA A 134 -8.43 -24.36 -13.11
CA ALA A 134 -8.03 -24.51 -14.52
C ALA A 134 -7.59 -25.93 -14.91
N TYR A 135 -7.35 -26.84 -13.95
CA TYR A 135 -6.74 -28.16 -14.23
C TYR A 135 -7.63 -29.38 -13.91
N SER A 136 -8.89 -29.20 -13.49
CA SER A 136 -9.81 -30.31 -13.18
C SER A 136 -10.92 -30.52 -14.22
N SER A 137 -10.64 -30.20 -15.49
CA SER A 137 -11.40 -30.71 -16.64
C SER A 137 -10.43 -31.30 -17.67
N ARG A 138 -10.02 -32.54 -17.44
CA ARG A 138 -9.62 -33.49 -18.48
C ARG A 138 -10.23 -34.83 -18.16
#